data_AF-A0A950QU33-F1
#
_entry.id   AF-A0A950QU33-F1
#
_cell.length_a   1.000
_cell.length_b   1.000
_cell.length_c   1.000
_cell.angle_alpha   90.00
_cell.angle_beta   90.00
_cell.angle_gamma   90.00
#
_symmetry.space_group_name_H-M   'P 1'
#
loop_
_entity.id
_entity.type
_entity.pdbx_description
1 polymer ?
#
loop_
_entity_poly.entity_id
_entity_poly.type
_entity_poly.pdbx_seq_one_letter_code
_entity_poly.pdbx_strand_id
1 'polypeptide(L)'
;MTLLEQLLADHEEFRRLGRAIEAILRSPDGAQNAAQVEALVKEFQAKMRRHAHLEDDTLYPAMRRNMGRSSFLDDLYLRHLDSEHHNIEEQLAKLHEQVSGRLALGWGQTFAIFSVGLKSHMRREEDELFPEAERLLGNGLSSAGT
;
A
#
# COMPACT_ATOMS: atom_id res chain seq x y z
N MET A 1 -18.80 5.55 -5.42
CA MET A 1 -17.36 5.33 -5.41
C MET A 1 -17.11 3.95 -6.00
N THR A 2 -16.32 3.86 -7.06
CA THR A 2 -15.89 2.59 -7.66
C THR A 2 -14.76 1.98 -6.84
N LEU A 3 -14.43 0.71 -7.10
CA LEU A 3 -13.28 0.04 -6.49
C LEU A 3 -11.96 0.79 -6.79
N LEU A 4 -11.74 1.19 -8.04
CA LEU A 4 -10.52 1.92 -8.43
C LEU A 4 -10.45 3.30 -7.75
N GLU A 5 -11.58 4.00 -7.61
CA GLU A 5 -11.63 5.26 -6.85
C GLU A 5 -11.28 5.05 -5.36
N GLN A 6 -11.71 3.93 -4.76
CA GLN A 6 -11.35 3.58 -3.38
C GLN A 6 -9.85 3.26 -3.24
N LEU A 7 -9.27 2.49 -4.17
CA LEU A 7 -7.84 2.14 -4.13
C LEU A 7 -6.96 3.38 -4.31
N LEU A 8 -7.34 4.30 -5.22
CA LEU A 8 -6.66 5.59 -5.37
C LEU A 8 -6.78 6.46 -4.11
N ALA A 9 -7.94 6.46 -3.44
CA ALA A 9 -8.11 7.17 -2.18
C ALA A 9 -7.22 6.57 -1.07
N ASP A 10 -7.05 5.25 -1.03
CA ASP A 10 -6.13 4.58 -0.12
C ASP A 10 -4.67 5.00 -0.39
N HIS A 11 -4.26 5.12 -1.66
CA HIS A 11 -2.91 5.60 -2.01
C HIS A 11 -2.65 7.03 -1.52
N GLU A 12 -3.62 7.94 -1.68
CA GLU A 12 -3.49 9.30 -1.15
C GLU A 12 -3.38 9.31 0.38
N GLU A 13 -4.10 8.42 1.05
CA GLU A 13 -4.01 8.26 2.49
C GLU A 13 -2.66 7.69 2.94
N PHE A 14 -2.11 6.71 2.21
CA PHE A 14 -0.76 6.19 2.43
C PHE A 14 0.30 7.28 2.27
N ARG A 15 0.18 8.11 1.23
CA ARG A 15 1.04 9.29 1.03
C ARG A 15 0.91 10.27 2.20
N ARG A 16 -0.30 10.52 2.70
CA ARG A 16 -0.54 11.40 3.85
C ARG A 16 0.14 10.88 5.12
N LEU A 17 -0.04 9.59 5.42
CA LEU A 17 0.57 8.95 6.60
C LEU A 17 2.10 8.96 6.51
N GLY A 18 2.66 8.64 5.35
CA GLY A 18 4.11 8.72 5.11
C GLY A 18 4.67 10.13 5.35
N ARG A 19 4.00 11.16 4.81
CA ARG A 19 4.39 12.57 5.05
C ARG A 19 4.29 12.96 6.53
N ALA A 20 3.29 12.47 7.24
CA ALA A 20 3.13 12.74 8.68
C ALA A 20 4.28 12.14 9.50
N ILE A 21 4.65 10.89 9.21
CA ILE A 21 5.82 10.25 9.83
C ILE A 21 7.09 11.03 9.52
N GLU A 22 7.34 11.35 8.24
CA GLU A 22 8.52 12.13 7.85
C GLU A 22 8.59 13.49 8.56
N ALA A 23 7.45 14.18 8.72
CA ALA A 23 7.38 15.45 9.42
C ALA A 23 7.76 15.31 10.90
N ILE A 24 7.31 14.25 11.57
CA ILE A 24 7.70 13.95 12.95
C ILE A 24 9.20 13.72 13.03
N LEU A 25 9.78 12.87 12.16
CA LEU A 25 11.21 12.56 12.19
C LEU A 25 12.11 13.78 11.91
N ARG A 26 11.62 14.75 11.15
CA ARG A 26 12.36 16.01 10.88
C ARG A 26 12.21 17.05 12.00
N SER A 27 11.28 16.86 12.94
CA SER A 27 11.08 17.79 14.04
C SER A 27 12.19 17.67 15.10
N PRO A 28 12.56 18.77 15.80
CA PRO A 28 13.59 18.74 16.85
C PRO A 28 13.35 17.69 17.93
N ASP A 29 12.08 17.45 18.27
CA ASP A 29 11.66 16.49 19.29
C ASP A 29 11.18 15.15 18.68
N GLY A 30 11.43 14.91 17.39
CA GLY A 30 10.91 13.77 16.63
C GLY A 30 11.21 12.41 17.24
N ALA A 31 12.40 12.26 17.84
CA ALA A 31 12.81 11.04 18.52
C ALA A 31 11.99 10.73 19.79
N GLN A 32 11.38 11.76 20.41
CA GLN A 32 10.55 11.64 21.60
C GLN A 32 9.08 11.32 21.26
N ASN A 33 8.70 11.46 19.99
CA ASN A 33 7.34 11.24 19.49
C ASN A 33 7.09 9.77 19.08
N ALA A 34 7.78 8.81 19.69
CA ALA A 34 7.65 7.39 19.36
C ALA A 34 6.20 6.89 19.43
N ALA A 35 5.42 7.33 20.42
CA ALA A 35 4.01 6.96 20.54
C ALA A 35 3.15 7.45 19.35
N GLN A 36 3.44 8.64 18.83
CA GLN A 36 2.73 9.17 17.66
C GLN A 36 3.12 8.42 16.39
N VAL A 37 4.41 8.11 16.23
CA VAL A 37 4.89 7.29 15.11
C VAL A 37 4.29 5.88 15.18
N GLU A 38 4.23 5.27 16.36
CA GLU A 38 3.60 3.96 16.56
C GLU A 38 2.12 3.97 16.16
N ALA A 39 1.37 5.01 16.54
CA ALA A 39 -0.03 5.16 16.14
C ALA A 39 -0.19 5.24 14.61
N LEU A 40 0.67 6.01 13.94
CA LEU A 40 0.66 6.12 12.48
C LEU A 40 1.04 4.80 11.78
N VAL A 41 2.01 4.06 12.31
CA VAL A 41 2.39 2.73 11.78
C VAL A 41 1.24 1.73 11.92
N LYS A 42 0.56 1.71 13.07
CA LYS A 42 -0.63 0.86 13.29
C LYS A 42 -1.77 1.22 12.33
N GLU A 43 -2.00 2.52 12.11
CA GLU A 43 -2.97 2.99 11.13
C GLU A 43 -2.60 2.52 9.71
N PHE A 44 -1.31 2.61 9.36
CA PHE A 44 -0.78 2.14 8.08
C PHE A 44 -1.04 0.64 7.88
N GLN A 45 -0.69 -0.19 8.87
CA GLN A 45 -0.92 -1.64 8.82
C GLN A 45 -2.39 -1.99 8.61
N ALA A 46 -3.29 -1.34 9.36
CA ALA A 46 -4.72 -1.61 9.25
C ALA A 46 -5.29 -1.24 7.88
N LYS A 47 -4.83 -0.13 7.29
CA LYS A 47 -5.27 0.31 5.96
C LYS A 47 -4.64 -0.56 4.86
N MET A 48 -3.35 -0.87 4.94
CA MET A 48 -2.63 -1.69 3.97
C MET A 48 -3.26 -3.08 3.83
N ARG A 49 -3.63 -3.72 4.95
CA ARG A 49 -4.33 -5.02 4.91
C ARG A 49 -5.66 -4.97 4.18
N ARG A 50 -6.44 -3.89 4.37
CA ARG A 50 -7.71 -3.73 3.66
C ARG A 50 -7.49 -3.47 2.18
N HIS A 51 -6.49 -2.65 1.85
CA HIS A 51 -6.11 -2.35 0.49
C HIS A 51 -5.68 -3.61 -0.28
N ALA A 52 -4.70 -4.35 0.26
CA ALA A 52 -4.27 -5.62 -0.31
C ALA A 52 -5.43 -6.61 -0.46
N HIS A 53 -6.30 -6.73 0.53
CA HIS A 53 -7.50 -7.58 0.43
C HIS A 53 -8.44 -7.18 -0.72
N LEU A 54 -8.69 -5.88 -0.91
CA LEU A 54 -9.50 -5.40 -2.03
C LEU A 54 -8.88 -5.77 -3.38
N GLU A 55 -7.56 -5.74 -3.47
CA GLU A 55 -6.86 -6.08 -4.69
C GLU A 55 -6.78 -7.59 -4.92
N ASP A 56 -6.22 -8.32 -3.96
CA ASP A 56 -5.93 -9.76 -4.04
C ASP A 56 -7.19 -10.60 -4.16
N ASP A 57 -8.27 -10.22 -3.46
CA ASP A 57 -9.51 -11.01 -3.41
C ASP A 57 -10.60 -10.49 -4.34
N THR A 58 -10.50 -9.24 -4.84
CA THR A 58 -11.51 -8.65 -5.73
C THR A 58 -10.96 -8.25 -7.08
N LEU A 59 -9.99 -7.32 -7.12
CA LEU A 59 -9.48 -6.76 -8.38
C LEU A 59 -8.74 -7.80 -9.22
N TYR A 60 -7.69 -8.42 -8.68
CA TYR A 60 -6.85 -9.35 -9.41
C TYR A 60 -7.64 -10.57 -9.92
N PRO A 61 -8.56 -11.20 -9.14
CA PRO A 61 -9.39 -12.28 -9.65
C PRO A 61 -10.35 -11.81 -10.75
N ALA A 62 -10.91 -10.60 -10.65
CA ALA A 62 -11.76 -10.04 -11.69
C ALA A 62 -10.98 -9.80 -13.00
N MET A 63 -9.76 -9.25 -12.90
CA MET A 63 -8.88 -9.09 -14.05
C MET A 63 -8.51 -10.43 -14.67
N ARG A 64 -8.07 -11.43 -13.88
CA ARG A 64 -7.72 -12.78 -14.37
C ARG A 64 -8.85 -13.44 -15.16
N ARG A 65 -10.11 -13.25 -14.76
CA ARG A 65 -11.28 -13.78 -15.48
C ARG A 65 -11.53 -13.12 -16.84
N ASN A 66 -11.09 -11.87 -17.01
CA ASN A 66 -11.34 -11.07 -18.21
C ASN A 66 -10.07 -10.84 -19.06
N MET A 67 -8.90 -11.25 -18.56
CA MET A 67 -7.64 -11.22 -19.30
C MET A 67 -7.73 -12.17 -20.51
N GLY A 68 -7.81 -11.58 -21.72
CA GLY A 68 -7.58 -12.28 -22.97
C GLY A 68 -6.08 -12.34 -23.33
N ARG A 69 -5.75 -12.98 -24.46
CA ARG A 69 -4.38 -13.04 -25.03
C ARG A 69 -3.74 -11.68 -25.38
N SER A 70 -4.48 -10.58 -25.23
CA SER A 70 -4.07 -9.22 -25.62
C SER A 70 -3.68 -8.33 -24.43
N SER A 71 -3.73 -8.84 -23.20
CA SER A 71 -3.23 -8.11 -22.03
C SER A 71 -1.72 -8.27 -21.93
N PHE A 72 -0.99 -7.17 -21.70
CA PHE A 72 0.43 -7.24 -21.34
C PHE A 72 0.62 -7.64 -19.87
N LEU A 73 -0.42 -7.43 -19.05
CA LEU A 73 -0.50 -7.93 -17.68
C LEU A 73 -0.93 -9.39 -17.72
N ASP A 74 -0.01 -10.28 -17.39
CA ASP A 74 -0.26 -11.71 -17.29
C ASP A 74 -0.39 -12.16 -15.83
N ASP A 75 -0.61 -13.46 -15.64
CA ASP A 75 -0.70 -14.09 -14.32
C ASP A 75 0.57 -13.85 -13.48
N LEU A 76 1.74 -13.81 -14.14
CA LEU A 76 3.02 -13.61 -13.48
C LEU A 76 3.14 -12.18 -12.94
N TYR A 77 2.69 -11.18 -13.69
CA TYR A 77 2.64 -9.81 -13.24
C TYR A 77 1.76 -9.63 -12.00
N LEU A 78 0.55 -10.21 -12.00
CA LEU A 78 -0.33 -10.11 -10.82
C LEU A 78 0.24 -10.81 -9.59
N ARG A 79 0.93 -11.94 -9.76
CA ARG A 79 1.67 -12.59 -8.64
C ARG A 79 2.84 -11.74 -8.15
N HIS A 80 3.45 -10.96 -9.03
CA HIS A 80 4.51 -10.05 -8.62
C HIS A 80 3.95 -8.95 -7.71
N LEU A 81 2.81 -8.34 -8.03
CA LEU A 81 2.17 -7.34 -7.17
C LEU A 81 1.74 -7.92 -5.81
N ASP A 82 1.12 -9.10 -5.80
CA ASP A 82 0.83 -9.86 -4.56
C ASP A 82 2.11 -10.09 -3.71
N SER A 83 3.23 -10.43 -4.36
CA SER A 83 4.51 -10.55 -3.63
C SER A 83 5.03 -9.21 -3.09
N GLU A 84 4.73 -8.08 -3.76
CA GLU A 84 5.04 -6.75 -3.24
C GLU A 84 4.21 -6.42 -2.00
N HIS A 85 2.93 -6.79 -1.93
CA HIS A 85 2.11 -6.69 -0.72
C HIS A 85 2.75 -7.41 0.47
N HIS A 86 3.19 -8.66 0.28
CA HIS A 86 3.84 -9.43 1.34
C HIS A 86 5.10 -8.72 1.86
N ASN A 87 5.95 -8.24 0.94
CA ASN A 87 7.16 -7.50 1.29
C ASN A 87 6.84 -6.21 2.07
N ILE A 88 5.81 -5.47 1.65
CA ILE A 88 5.35 -4.24 2.31
C ILE A 88 4.83 -4.55 3.72
N GLU A 89 4.04 -5.61 3.89
CA GLU A 89 3.54 -6.04 5.21
C GLU A 89 4.68 -6.44 6.15
N GLU A 90 5.69 -7.18 5.66
CA GLU A 90 6.87 -7.51 6.46
C GLU A 90 7.62 -6.28 6.94
N GLN A 91 7.80 -5.27 6.07
CA GLN A 91 8.46 -4.03 6.45
C GLN A 91 7.64 -3.24 7.48
N LEU A 92 6.30 -3.23 7.34
CA LEU A 92 5.42 -2.62 8.33
C LEU A 92 5.47 -3.32 9.69
N ALA A 93 5.54 -4.66 9.70
CA ALA A 93 5.72 -5.42 10.93
C ALA A 93 7.03 -5.05 11.62
N LYS A 94 8.14 -5.00 10.86
CA LYS A 94 9.46 -4.56 11.36
C LYS A 94 9.41 -3.13 11.91
N LEU A 95 8.75 -2.20 11.22
CA LEU A 95 8.57 -0.82 11.69
C LEU A 95 7.80 -0.76 13.00
N HIS A 96 6.75 -1.58 13.14
CA HIS A 96 5.94 -1.63 14.35
C HIS A 96 6.74 -2.18 15.54
N GLU A 97 7.50 -3.25 15.34
CA GLU A 97 8.39 -3.82 16.36
C GLU A 97 9.46 -2.82 16.81
N GLN A 98 10.04 -2.08 15.86
CA GLN A 98 11.13 -1.13 16.13
C GLN A 98 10.68 0.20 16.75
N VAL A 99 9.38 0.49 16.86
CA VAL A 99 8.87 1.73 17.49
C VAL A 99 8.21 1.50 18.86
N SER A 100 8.04 0.25 19.29
CA SER A 100 7.34 -0.11 20.53
C SER A 100 7.98 0.56 21.76
N GLY A 101 7.32 1.59 22.28
CA GLY A 101 7.76 2.41 23.42
C GLY A 101 8.91 3.39 23.15
N ARG A 102 9.74 3.16 22.12
CA ARG A 102 10.82 4.06 21.67
C ARG A 102 11.19 3.75 20.21
N LEU A 103 11.71 4.75 19.50
CA LEU A 103 12.31 4.53 18.18
C LEU A 103 13.67 3.83 18.31
N ALA A 104 13.78 2.62 17.79
CA ALA A 104 15.03 1.87 17.75
C ALA A 104 16.06 2.53 16.82
N LEU A 105 17.34 2.27 17.08
CA LEU A 105 18.42 2.60 16.14
C LEU A 105 18.15 1.91 14.80
N GLY A 106 18.25 2.65 13.70
CA GLY A 106 17.97 2.14 12.36
C GLY A 106 16.51 2.21 11.91
N TRP A 107 15.56 2.62 12.77
CA TRP A 107 14.15 2.73 12.39
C TRP A 107 13.93 3.59 11.13
N GLY A 108 14.63 4.73 11.04
CA GLY A 108 14.56 5.61 9.87
C GLY A 108 15.05 4.95 8.57
N GLN A 109 16.02 4.03 8.64
CA GLN A 109 16.47 3.27 7.47
C GLN A 109 15.40 2.27 7.03
N THR A 110 14.80 1.55 7.97
CA THR A 110 13.66 0.65 7.70
C THR A 110 12.52 1.44 7.05
N PHE A 111 12.22 2.63 7.58
CA PHE A 111 11.15 3.48 7.05
C PHE A 111 11.45 3.99 5.64
N ALA A 112 12.70 4.32 5.34
CA ALA A 112 13.12 4.71 4.00
C ALA A 112 12.96 3.54 3.00
N ILE A 113 13.36 2.32 3.37
CA ILE A 113 13.19 1.11 2.54
C ILE A 113 11.71 0.85 2.27
N PHE A 114 10.90 0.83 3.34
CA PHE A 114 9.44 0.71 3.25
C PHE A 114 8.84 1.76 2.31
N SER A 115 9.22 3.02 2.48
CA SER A 115 8.69 4.13 1.68
C SER A 115 9.02 4.01 0.20
N VAL A 116 10.22 3.53 -0.15
CA VAL A 116 10.62 3.29 -1.55
C VAL A 116 9.82 2.14 -2.15
N GLY A 117 9.68 1.03 -1.40
CA GLY A 117 8.89 -0.13 -1.83
C GLY A 117 7.44 0.24 -2.11
N LEU A 118 6.78 0.88 -1.14
CA LEU A 118 5.39 1.30 -1.27
C LEU A 118 5.17 2.30 -2.41
N LYS A 119 6.06 3.30 -2.56
CA LYS A 119 5.96 4.27 -3.68
C LYS A 119 6.11 3.59 -5.03
N SER A 120 6.96 2.56 -5.14
CA SER A 120 7.17 1.84 -6.39
C SER A 120 5.95 0.99 -6.74
N HIS A 121 5.40 0.28 -5.76
CA HIS A 121 4.18 -0.51 -5.88
C HIS A 121 2.98 0.35 -6.32
N MET A 122 2.65 1.41 -5.56
CA MET A 122 1.55 2.33 -5.92
C MET A 122 1.72 2.94 -7.32
N ARG A 123 2.96 3.22 -7.73
CA ARG A 123 3.23 3.76 -9.08
C ARG A 123 2.92 2.74 -10.16
N ARG A 124 3.34 1.48 -10.01
CA ARG A 124 3.00 0.43 -10.98
C ARG A 124 1.48 0.28 -11.09
N GLU A 125 0.79 0.35 -9.95
CA GLU A 125 -0.65 0.19 -9.95
C GLU A 125 -1.36 1.35 -10.64
N GLU A 126 -1.00 2.57 -10.28
CA GLU A 126 -1.59 3.78 -10.87
C GLU A 126 -1.27 3.93 -12.36
N ASP A 127 -0.04 3.62 -12.78
CA ASP A 127 0.43 3.84 -14.16
C ASP A 127 0.12 2.66 -15.09
N GLU A 128 0.03 1.42 -14.57
CA GLU A 128 -0.06 0.20 -15.37
C GLU A 128 -1.31 -0.63 -15.02
N LEU A 129 -1.50 -1.00 -13.76
CA LEU A 129 -2.58 -1.93 -13.36
C LEU A 129 -3.97 -1.32 -13.49
N PHE A 130 -4.21 -0.16 -12.88
CA PHE A 130 -5.52 0.47 -12.81
C PHE A 130 -6.05 0.91 -14.18
N PRO A 131 -5.24 1.49 -15.09
CA PRO A 131 -5.68 1.76 -16.45
C PRO A 131 -6.08 0.49 -17.21
N GLU A 132 -5.31 -0.59 -17.03
CA GLU A 132 -5.64 -1.87 -17.65
C GLU A 132 -6.88 -2.52 -17.02
N ALA A 133 -7.07 -2.39 -15.71
CA ALA A 133 -8.28 -2.82 -15.01
C ALA A 133 -9.51 -2.06 -15.53
N GLU A 134 -9.43 -0.74 -15.69
CA GLU A 134 -10.48 0.08 -16.29
C GLU A 134 -10.79 -0.38 -17.72
N ARG A 135 -9.76 -0.67 -18.52
CA ARG A 135 -9.92 -1.18 -19.89
C ARG A 135 -10.59 -2.56 -19.95
N LEU A 136 -10.24 -3.46 -19.03
CA LEU A 136 -10.73 -4.85 -19.02
C LEU A 136 -12.10 -5.00 -18.39
N LEU A 137 -12.41 -4.22 -17.34
CA LEU A 137 -13.58 -4.40 -16.49
C LEU A 137 -14.62 -3.28 -16.65
N GLY A 138 -14.25 -2.18 -17.30
CA GLY A 138 -15.03 -0.94 -17.32
C GLY A 138 -15.12 -0.28 -15.94
N ASN A 139 -15.89 0.81 -15.83
CA ASN A 139 -16.00 1.61 -14.60
C ASN A 139 -16.81 0.94 -13.47
N GLY A 140 -17.08 -0.38 -13.56
CA GLY A 140 -18.21 -1.05 -12.91
C GLY A 140 -17.91 -1.94 -11.71
N LEU A 141 -16.65 -2.11 -11.29
CA LEU A 141 -16.40 -2.84 -10.04
C LEU A 141 -16.84 -1.96 -8.86
N SER A 142 -18.02 -2.26 -8.32
CA SER A 142 -18.48 -1.68 -7.04
C SER A 142 -17.64 -2.30 -5.93
N SER A 143 -17.07 -1.48 -5.03
CA SER A 143 -16.53 -2.02 -3.78
C SER A 143 -17.69 -2.66 -3.03
N ALA A 144 -17.57 -3.95 -2.69
CA ALA A 144 -18.56 -4.59 -1.83
C ALA A 144 -18.56 -3.83 -0.50
N GLY A 145 -19.66 -3.12 -0.23
CA GLY A 145 -19.81 -2.28 0.95
C GLY A 145 -20.00 -3.10 2.22
N THR A 146 -19.26 -2.66 3.25
CA THR A 146 -19.48 -2.81 4.72
C THR A 146 -19.50 -4.21 5.31
#